data_AF-A0A419E868-F1
#
_entry.id   AF-A0A419E868-F1
#
_cell.length_a   1.000
_cell.length_b   1.000
_cell.length_c   1.000
_cell.angle_alpha   90.00
_cell.angle_beta   90.00
_cell.angle_gamma   90.00
#
_symmetry.space_group_name_H-M   'P 1'
#
loop_
_entity.id
_entity.type
_entity.pdbx_description
1 polymer ?
#
loop_
_entity_poly.entity_id
_entity_poly.type
_entity_poly.pdbx_seq_one_letter_code
_entity_poly.pdbx_strand_id
1 'polypeptide(L)'
;MLALPVAAAVAGIYLYFNYGRGSARAAQVIDWFRDPASRPELMMTAGAQCGDAPFIFPTDGLIGFIWDDSFRPGHRHSGLDIFSGTAAGITPIVAAYPGYLTRQEDWISTVIIRVPRDPLQPSRQIWVYYTHMADRNGNSFVASEFPPGTEEAFVEAGAFLGYQGNYSGDPLNPVGVHLHISIVEDDFGAFKNELEIENTYDPSPYFGLPLNAYENPDMIPVCQ
;
A
#
# COMPACT_ATOMS: atom_id res chain seq x y z
N MET A 1 -43.39 12.72 -21.16
CA MET A 1 -42.28 13.69 -21.01
C MET A 1 -41.60 13.54 -19.64
N LEU A 2 -41.18 12.33 -19.25
CA LEU A 2 -40.45 12.07 -17.99
C LEU A 2 -39.18 11.21 -18.20
N ALA A 3 -39.00 10.60 -19.38
CA ALA A 3 -37.91 9.66 -19.62
C ALA A 3 -36.52 10.32 -19.78
N LEU A 4 -36.46 11.52 -20.38
CA LEU A 4 -35.22 12.29 -20.58
C LEU A 4 -34.57 12.79 -19.27
N PRO A 5 -35.30 13.40 -18.31
CA PRO A 5 -34.70 13.82 -17.04
C PRO A 5 -34.28 12.63 -16.16
N VAL A 6 -34.98 11.49 -16.23
CA VAL A 6 -34.58 10.28 -15.51
C VAL A 6 -33.31 9.68 -16.09
N ALA A 7 -33.16 9.62 -17.41
CA ALA A 7 -31.94 9.11 -18.05
C ALA A 7 -30.71 10.01 -17.75
N ALA A 8 -30.88 11.33 -17.75
CA ALA A 8 -29.82 12.27 -17.40
C ALA A 8 -29.46 12.21 -15.91
N ALA A 9 -30.44 12.01 -15.02
CA ALA A 9 -30.19 11.80 -13.59
C ALA A 9 -29.49 10.47 -13.32
N VAL A 10 -29.91 9.38 -13.98
CA VAL A 10 -29.26 8.07 -13.88
C VAL A 10 -27.84 8.12 -14.44
N ALA A 11 -27.62 8.78 -15.58
CA ALA A 11 -26.29 9.00 -16.12
C ALA A 11 -25.45 9.88 -15.19
N GLY A 12 -26.00 10.96 -14.63
CA GLY A 12 -25.30 11.83 -13.67
C GLY A 12 -24.94 11.11 -12.37
N ILE A 13 -25.85 10.27 -11.84
CA ILE A 13 -25.65 9.41 -10.68
C ILE A 13 -24.60 8.35 -10.99
N TYR A 14 -24.71 7.66 -12.12
CA TYR A 14 -23.73 6.70 -12.60
C TYR A 14 -22.36 7.35 -12.77
N LEU A 15 -22.31 8.56 -13.32
CA LEU A 15 -21.06 9.28 -13.51
C LEU A 15 -20.50 9.79 -12.18
N TYR A 16 -21.32 10.23 -11.23
CA TYR A 16 -20.90 10.64 -9.89
C TYR A 16 -20.36 9.46 -9.08
N PHE A 17 -21.06 8.32 -9.07
CA PHE A 17 -20.63 7.12 -8.35
C PHE A 17 -19.41 6.45 -9.00
N ASN A 18 -19.22 6.57 -10.32
CA ASN A 18 -18.07 5.97 -11.01
C ASN A 18 -16.89 6.93 -11.23
N TYR A 19 -17.10 8.25 -11.26
CA TYR A 19 -16.06 9.23 -11.65
C TYR A 19 -15.94 10.43 -10.70
N GLY A 20 -16.89 10.63 -9.77
CA GLY A 20 -16.86 11.70 -8.75
C GLY A 20 -16.05 11.35 -7.50
N ARG A 21 -15.45 10.15 -7.42
CA ARG A 21 -14.63 9.67 -6.30
C ARG A 21 -13.24 10.32 -6.28
N GLY A 22 -13.16 11.65 -6.32
CA GLY A 22 -12.13 12.31 -5.53
C GLY A 22 -12.54 12.07 -4.08
N SER A 23 -12.09 10.95 -3.49
CA SER A 23 -12.58 10.51 -2.17
C SER A 23 -12.40 11.64 -1.16
N ALA A 24 -13.34 11.80 -0.22
CA ALA A 24 -13.14 12.74 0.89
C ALA A 24 -11.83 12.44 1.64
N ARG A 25 -11.35 11.19 1.58
CA ARG A 25 -10.00 10.77 1.97
C ARG A 25 -8.90 11.50 1.20
N ALA A 26 -8.93 11.57 -0.13
CA ALA A 26 -7.92 12.29 -0.91
C ALA A 26 -7.81 13.78 -0.51
N ALA A 27 -8.93 14.43 -0.20
CA ALA A 27 -8.92 15.80 0.33
C ALA A 27 -8.24 15.89 1.70
N GLN A 28 -8.52 14.94 2.61
CA GLN A 28 -7.86 14.85 3.92
C GLN A 28 -6.35 14.62 3.79
N VAL A 29 -5.91 13.79 2.86
CA VAL A 29 -4.48 13.57 2.58
C VAL A 29 -3.81 14.85 2.10
N ILE A 30 -4.44 15.59 1.17
CA ILE A 30 -3.91 16.88 0.68
C ILE A 30 -3.82 17.90 1.82
N ASP A 31 -4.84 17.98 2.67
CA ASP A 31 -4.83 18.89 3.81
C ASP A 31 -3.75 18.51 4.83
N TRP A 32 -3.57 17.21 5.08
CA TRP A 32 -2.48 16.72 5.91
C TRP A 32 -1.10 17.07 5.32
N PHE A 33 -0.89 16.94 4.01
CA PHE A 33 0.39 17.35 3.40
C PHE A 33 0.71 18.85 3.57
N ARG A 34 -0.32 19.71 3.69
CA ARG A 34 -0.13 21.14 3.93
C ARG A 34 0.29 21.44 5.36
N ASP A 35 -0.17 20.63 6.31
CA ASP A 35 0.18 20.74 7.73
C ASP A 35 0.20 19.35 8.40
N PRO A 36 1.30 18.57 8.26
CA PRO A 36 1.36 17.19 8.76
C PRO A 36 1.24 17.09 10.28
N ALA A 37 1.55 18.18 10.99
CA ALA A 37 1.45 18.27 12.45
C ALA A 37 0.01 18.51 12.94
N SER A 38 -0.93 18.84 12.04
CA SER A 38 -2.32 19.17 12.39
C SER A 38 -3.19 17.95 12.71
N ARG A 39 -2.79 16.75 12.29
CA ARG A 39 -3.57 15.51 12.43
C ARG A 39 -2.77 14.33 13.01
N PRO A 40 -2.14 14.47 14.19
CA PRO A 40 -1.37 13.39 14.78
C PRO A 40 -2.23 12.14 15.10
N GLU A 41 -3.54 12.31 15.28
CA GLU A 41 -4.50 11.23 15.52
C GLU A 41 -4.68 10.28 14.32
N LEU A 42 -4.26 10.69 13.13
CA LEU A 42 -4.35 9.90 11.90
C LEU A 42 -3.09 9.10 11.59
N MET A 43 -2.05 9.23 12.41
CA MET A 43 -0.76 8.57 12.22
C MET A 43 -0.76 7.20 12.90
N MET A 44 -0.43 6.18 12.12
CA MET A 44 -0.14 4.85 12.61
C MET A 44 1.35 4.71 12.95
N THR A 45 1.68 3.82 13.89
CA THR A 45 3.05 3.56 14.33
C THR A 45 3.53 2.20 13.83
N ALA A 46 4.78 2.12 13.37
CA ALA A 46 5.41 0.86 12.97
C ALA A 46 5.37 -0.16 14.13
N GLY A 47 5.02 -1.41 13.83
CA GLY A 47 4.87 -2.45 14.84
C GLY A 47 3.53 -2.46 15.58
N ALA A 48 2.68 -1.46 15.40
CA ALA A 48 1.32 -1.50 15.95
C ALA A 48 0.49 -2.59 15.28
N GLN A 49 -0.42 -3.20 16.04
CA GLN A 49 -1.36 -4.22 15.57
C GLN A 49 -2.77 -3.78 15.94
N CYS A 50 -3.71 -3.80 15.00
CA CYS A 50 -5.11 -3.47 15.29
C CYS A 50 -5.87 -4.75 15.69
N GLY A 51 -6.34 -4.82 16.93
CA GLY A 51 -7.05 -6.00 17.45
C GLY A 51 -6.23 -7.28 17.30
N ASP A 52 -6.88 -8.34 16.82
CA ASP A 52 -6.24 -9.65 16.59
C ASP A 52 -5.77 -9.86 15.13
N ALA A 53 -5.69 -8.78 14.34
CA ALA A 53 -5.31 -8.86 12.94
C ALA A 53 -3.88 -9.40 12.78
N PRO A 54 -3.60 -10.28 11.80
CA PRO A 54 -2.32 -10.97 11.75
C PRO A 54 -1.12 -10.08 11.47
N PHE A 55 -1.29 -8.98 10.71
CA PHE A 55 -0.18 -8.14 10.28
C PHE A 55 0.02 -6.97 11.24
N ILE A 56 1.29 -6.67 11.52
CA ILE A 56 1.68 -5.41 12.14
C ILE A 56 1.79 -4.31 11.09
N PHE A 57 1.65 -3.07 11.52
CA PHE A 57 1.82 -1.93 10.64
C PHE A 57 3.30 -1.75 10.26
N PRO A 58 3.65 -1.60 8.96
CA PRO A 58 5.03 -1.75 8.50
C PRO A 58 5.88 -0.48 8.64
N THR A 59 5.32 0.69 8.92
CA THR A 59 6.06 1.95 8.93
C THR A 59 5.29 3.04 9.69
N ASP A 60 5.94 4.08 10.19
CA ASP A 60 5.20 5.21 10.75
C ASP A 60 4.54 6.01 9.62
N GLY A 61 3.23 6.26 9.70
CA GLY A 61 2.57 7.05 8.67
C GLY A 61 1.05 7.05 8.68
N LEU A 62 0.50 7.93 7.85
CA LEU A 62 -0.91 8.04 7.53
C LEU A 62 -1.24 7.16 6.33
N ILE A 63 -2.28 6.33 6.44
CA ILE A 63 -2.76 5.48 5.33
C ILE A 63 -3.59 6.36 4.37
N GLY A 64 -2.94 6.91 3.35
CA GLY A 64 -3.54 7.95 2.51
C GLY A 64 -4.37 7.40 1.36
N PHE A 65 -3.91 6.32 0.75
CA PHE A 65 -4.62 5.62 -0.33
C PHE A 65 -4.69 4.14 -0.02
N ILE A 66 -5.85 3.54 -0.31
CA ILE A 66 -6.17 2.17 0.08
C ILE A 66 -6.53 1.33 -1.14
N TRP A 67 -6.75 0.04 -0.93
CA TRP A 67 -7.03 -0.90 -1.99
C TRP A 67 -8.31 -0.52 -2.73
N ASP A 68 -8.30 -0.60 -4.06
CA ASP A 68 -9.38 -0.19 -4.96
C ASP A 68 -9.67 1.33 -5.04
N ASP A 69 -8.80 2.19 -4.49
CA ASP A 69 -8.86 3.62 -4.82
C ASP A 69 -8.64 3.81 -6.34
N SER A 70 -9.36 4.76 -6.96
CA SER A 70 -9.24 5.03 -8.40
C SER A 70 -9.14 6.53 -8.66
N PHE A 71 -7.97 6.97 -9.13
CA PHE A 71 -7.66 8.38 -9.40
C PHE A 71 -7.86 8.78 -10.87
N ARG A 72 -8.03 7.80 -11.75
CA ARG A 72 -8.30 7.97 -13.18
C ARG A 72 -8.97 6.72 -13.74
N PRO A 73 -9.87 6.85 -14.74
CA PRO A 73 -10.61 5.72 -15.27
C PRO A 73 -9.70 4.56 -15.70
N GLY A 74 -10.05 3.34 -15.29
CA GLY A 74 -9.30 2.13 -15.63
C GLY A 74 -8.06 1.85 -14.78
N HIS A 75 -7.73 2.71 -13.81
CA HIS A 75 -6.66 2.47 -12.85
C HIS A 75 -7.23 2.31 -11.45
N ARG A 76 -6.98 1.14 -10.85
CA ARG A 76 -7.41 0.77 -9.50
C ARG A 76 -6.14 0.50 -8.69
N HIS A 77 -6.11 1.02 -7.48
CA HIS A 77 -4.96 0.91 -6.60
C HIS A 77 -4.90 -0.48 -5.98
N SER A 78 -3.78 -1.18 -6.14
CA SER A 78 -3.59 -2.60 -5.78
C SER A 78 -3.04 -2.82 -4.37
N GLY A 79 -2.93 -1.77 -3.56
CA GLY A 79 -2.29 -1.84 -2.25
C GLY A 79 -2.66 -0.67 -1.34
N LEU A 80 -1.74 -0.32 -0.45
CA LEU A 80 -1.83 0.80 0.48
C LEU A 80 -0.65 1.74 0.26
N ASP A 81 -0.92 3.04 0.22
CA ASP A 81 0.11 4.07 0.26
C ASP A 81 0.14 4.72 1.65
N ILE A 82 1.26 4.55 2.33
CA ILE A 82 1.48 5.01 3.71
C ILE A 82 2.49 6.16 3.71
N PHE A 83 2.05 7.34 4.15
CA PHE A 83 2.80 8.58 4.09
C PHE A 83 3.32 8.97 5.47
N SER A 84 4.64 9.09 5.62
CA SER A 84 5.25 9.52 6.88
C SER A 84 5.36 11.03 7.06
N GLY A 85 5.40 11.78 5.95
CA GLY A 85 5.60 13.23 5.95
C GLY A 85 7.06 13.64 6.16
N THR A 86 7.97 12.67 6.25
CA THR A 86 9.41 12.91 6.32
C THR A 86 10.06 12.92 4.94
N ALA A 87 11.35 13.25 4.88
CA ALA A 87 12.12 13.14 3.64
C ALA A 87 12.42 11.67 3.30
N ALA A 88 12.72 11.41 2.03
CA ALA A 88 13.16 10.10 1.56
C ALA A 88 14.41 9.61 2.33
N GLY A 89 14.45 8.33 2.68
CA GLY A 89 15.57 7.73 3.42
C GLY A 89 15.50 7.94 4.94
N ILE A 90 14.41 8.47 5.50
CA ILE A 90 14.27 8.76 6.93
C ILE A 90 13.36 7.77 7.66
N THR A 91 12.13 7.57 7.19
CA THR A 91 11.18 6.72 7.92
C THR A 91 11.42 5.23 7.65
N PRO A 92 11.66 4.41 8.70
CA PRO A 92 11.95 3.00 8.54
C PRO A 92 10.72 2.20 8.10
N ILE A 93 10.99 1.11 7.39
CA ILE A 93 10.03 0.09 6.98
C ILE A 93 10.44 -1.23 7.63
N VAL A 94 9.46 -1.94 8.18
CA VAL A 94 9.62 -3.27 8.78
C VAL A 94 8.67 -4.28 8.11
N ALA A 95 9.01 -5.56 8.21
CA ALA A 95 8.16 -6.64 7.71
C ALA A 95 6.84 -6.70 8.49
N ALA A 96 5.71 -6.64 7.78
CA ALA A 96 4.37 -6.70 8.36
C ALA A 96 4.02 -8.09 8.94
N TYR A 97 4.67 -9.14 8.46
CA TYR A 97 4.43 -10.54 8.85
C TYR A 97 5.70 -11.38 8.61
N PRO A 98 5.97 -12.44 9.40
CA PRO A 98 7.12 -13.31 9.14
C PRO A 98 7.00 -14.05 7.81
N GLY A 99 8.14 -14.30 7.16
CA GLY A 99 8.18 -15.00 5.89
C GLY A 99 9.58 -15.08 5.29
N TYR A 100 9.65 -15.33 3.99
CA TYR A 100 10.89 -15.49 3.25
C TYR A 100 11.06 -14.35 2.25
N LEU A 101 11.98 -13.43 2.54
CA LEU A 101 12.26 -12.25 1.75
C LEU A 101 13.09 -12.60 0.51
N THR A 102 12.65 -12.05 -0.61
CA THR A 102 13.35 -12.07 -1.88
C THR A 102 13.51 -10.64 -2.42
N ARG A 103 14.67 -10.36 -3.02
CA ARG A 103 14.96 -9.15 -3.78
C ARG A 103 15.60 -9.56 -5.09
N GLN A 104 14.91 -9.37 -6.21
CA GLN A 104 15.46 -9.71 -7.52
C GLN A 104 16.71 -8.88 -7.84
N GLU A 105 17.56 -9.42 -8.72
CA GLU A 105 18.83 -8.80 -9.13
C GLU A 105 18.63 -7.38 -9.70
N ASP A 106 17.55 -7.15 -10.43
CA ASP A 106 17.21 -5.89 -11.09
C ASP A 106 16.32 -4.95 -10.24
N TRP A 107 15.95 -5.37 -9.02
CA TRP A 107 15.09 -4.57 -8.14
C TRP A 107 15.87 -3.49 -7.40
N ILE A 108 15.55 -2.25 -7.74
CA ILE A 108 16.16 -1.05 -7.16
C ILE A 108 15.55 -0.73 -5.78
N SER A 109 14.22 -0.68 -5.70
CA SER A 109 13.49 -0.05 -4.58
C SER A 109 12.47 -0.99 -3.93
N THR A 110 12.64 -2.29 -4.14
CA THR A 110 11.58 -3.28 -3.91
C THR A 110 12.12 -4.51 -3.21
N VAL A 111 11.33 -5.06 -2.29
CA VAL A 111 11.47 -6.42 -1.75
C VAL A 111 10.09 -7.09 -1.69
N ILE A 112 10.07 -8.41 -1.70
CA ILE A 112 8.85 -9.20 -1.57
C ILE A 112 9.05 -10.31 -0.53
N ILE A 113 8.06 -10.56 0.31
CA ILE A 113 8.12 -11.58 1.35
C ILE A 113 7.10 -12.67 1.03
N ARG A 114 7.56 -13.89 0.84
CA ARG A 114 6.72 -15.08 0.68
C ARG A 114 6.18 -15.53 2.02
N VAL A 115 4.87 -15.69 2.12
CA VAL A 115 4.17 -16.25 3.29
C VAL A 115 3.56 -17.59 2.88
N PRO A 116 4.19 -18.73 3.22
CA PRO A 116 3.77 -20.05 2.69
C PRO A 116 2.38 -20.50 3.15
N ARG A 117 1.90 -19.96 4.28
CA ARG A 117 0.58 -20.24 4.83
C ARG A 117 -0.06 -18.91 5.17
N ASP A 118 -0.98 -18.48 4.33
CA ASP A 118 -1.78 -17.29 4.58
C ASP A 118 -2.48 -17.40 5.95
N PRO A 119 -2.31 -16.42 6.86
CA PRO A 119 -2.95 -16.45 8.18
C PRO A 119 -4.49 -16.50 8.11
N LEU A 120 -5.10 -16.05 7.01
CA LEU A 120 -6.55 -16.07 6.81
C LEU A 120 -7.03 -17.34 6.09
N GLN A 121 -6.18 -17.95 5.27
CA GLN A 121 -6.47 -19.17 4.50
C GLN A 121 -5.25 -20.10 4.43
N PRO A 122 -4.97 -20.92 5.46
CA PRO A 122 -3.69 -21.65 5.56
C PRO A 122 -3.36 -22.63 4.43
N SER A 123 -4.31 -22.93 3.54
CA SER A 123 -4.13 -23.77 2.36
C SER A 123 -3.51 -23.06 1.15
N ARG A 124 -3.32 -21.73 1.22
CA ARG A 124 -2.70 -20.95 0.13
C ARG A 124 -1.45 -20.21 0.61
N GLN A 125 -0.59 -19.90 -0.35
CA GLN A 125 0.54 -18.99 -0.21
C GLN A 125 0.11 -17.59 -0.66
N ILE A 126 0.73 -16.57 -0.05
CA ILE A 126 0.63 -15.17 -0.48
C ILE A 126 2.02 -14.54 -0.50
N TRP A 127 2.10 -13.37 -1.10
CA TRP A 127 3.31 -12.56 -1.14
C TRP A 127 3.02 -11.16 -0.62
N VAL A 128 3.92 -10.58 0.17
CA VAL A 128 3.79 -9.20 0.67
C VAL A 128 4.86 -8.35 -0.01
N TYR A 129 4.42 -7.40 -0.83
CA TYR A 129 5.28 -6.58 -1.68
C TYR A 129 5.49 -5.20 -1.05
N TYR A 130 6.73 -4.70 -1.08
CA TYR A 130 7.13 -3.41 -0.52
C TYR A 130 7.93 -2.67 -1.58
N THR A 131 7.54 -1.43 -1.94
CA THR A 131 8.23 -0.67 -3.00
C THR A 131 8.41 0.82 -2.66
N HIS A 132 8.96 1.56 -3.61
CA HIS A 132 9.40 2.97 -3.52
C HIS A 132 10.53 3.21 -2.52
N MET A 133 11.24 2.16 -2.09
CA MET A 133 12.34 2.21 -1.13
C MET A 133 13.67 2.67 -1.75
N ALA A 134 13.65 3.78 -2.50
CA ALA A 134 14.85 4.41 -3.08
C ALA A 134 14.61 5.91 -3.29
N ASP A 135 15.69 6.69 -3.44
CA ASP A 135 15.56 8.08 -3.86
C ASP A 135 15.15 8.21 -5.33
N ARG A 136 14.79 9.42 -5.76
CA ARG A 136 14.40 9.70 -7.14
C ARG A 136 15.44 9.24 -8.19
N ASN A 137 16.72 9.16 -7.85
CA ASN A 137 17.77 8.78 -8.79
C ASN A 137 18.00 7.27 -8.83
N GLY A 138 17.28 6.48 -8.02
CA GLY A 138 17.43 5.05 -7.91
C GLY A 138 18.50 4.62 -6.91
N ASN A 139 18.94 5.50 -6.01
CA ASN A 139 19.79 5.08 -4.89
C ASN A 139 18.92 4.32 -3.87
N SER A 140 19.14 3.01 -3.77
CA SER A 140 18.33 2.11 -2.95
C SER A 140 18.44 2.44 -1.46
N PHE A 141 17.30 2.39 -0.78
CA PHE A 141 17.17 2.43 0.68
C PHE A 141 16.74 1.09 1.27
N VAL A 142 16.70 0.03 0.46
CA VAL A 142 16.57 -1.34 0.97
C VAL A 142 17.78 -1.66 1.84
N ALA A 143 17.55 -2.31 2.99
CA ALA A 143 18.58 -2.64 3.96
C ALA A 143 19.72 -3.44 3.32
N SER A 144 20.96 -3.18 3.74
CA SER A 144 22.17 -3.80 3.17
C SER A 144 22.24 -5.31 3.39
N GLU A 145 21.51 -5.81 4.37
CA GLU A 145 21.31 -7.22 4.68
C GLU A 145 20.57 -7.97 3.55
N PHE A 146 19.85 -7.25 2.70
CA PHE A 146 19.11 -7.78 1.55
C PHE A 146 19.66 -7.17 0.25
N PRO A 147 20.90 -7.52 -0.16
CA PRO A 147 21.44 -7.08 -1.44
C PRO A 147 20.61 -7.62 -2.62
N PRO A 148 20.71 -7.01 -3.82
CA PRO A 148 20.12 -7.60 -5.03
C PRO A 148 20.54 -9.07 -5.20
N GLY A 149 19.60 -9.91 -5.62
CA GLY A 149 19.80 -11.36 -5.72
C GLY A 149 19.59 -12.12 -4.41
N THR A 150 19.08 -11.47 -3.36
CA THR A 150 18.66 -12.16 -2.13
C THR A 150 17.44 -13.03 -2.43
N GLU A 151 17.51 -14.31 -2.07
CA GLU A 151 16.40 -15.26 -2.24
C GLU A 151 16.07 -15.94 -0.92
N GLU A 152 14.78 -16.01 -0.61
CA GLU A 152 14.22 -16.83 0.46
C GLU A 152 14.87 -16.61 1.84
N ALA A 153 15.29 -15.37 2.13
CA ALA A 153 15.88 -15.00 3.41
C ALA A 153 14.78 -14.89 4.48
N PHE A 154 14.82 -15.75 5.49
CA PHE A 154 13.80 -15.71 6.54
C PHE A 154 13.88 -14.40 7.34
N VAL A 155 12.73 -13.76 7.53
CA VAL A 155 12.55 -12.54 8.33
C VAL A 155 11.37 -12.71 9.28
N GLU A 156 11.52 -12.20 10.50
CA GLU A 156 10.42 -12.12 11.47
C GLU A 156 9.56 -10.88 11.19
N ALA A 157 8.32 -10.85 11.70
CA ALA A 157 7.56 -9.60 11.77
C ALA A 157 8.37 -8.56 12.56
N GLY A 158 8.43 -7.33 12.04
CA GLY A 158 9.20 -6.25 12.65
C GLY A 158 10.66 -6.20 12.22
N ALA A 159 11.14 -7.16 11.42
CA ALA A 159 12.47 -7.09 10.83
C ALA A 159 12.60 -5.85 9.94
N PHE A 160 13.68 -5.09 10.12
CA PHE A 160 13.96 -3.88 9.34
C PHE A 160 14.24 -4.22 7.87
N LEU A 161 13.53 -3.57 6.95
CA LEU A 161 13.62 -3.80 5.51
C LEU A 161 14.32 -2.67 4.76
N GLY A 162 14.32 -1.45 5.32
CA GLY A 162 14.86 -0.26 4.66
C GLY A 162 14.09 1.00 5.05
N TYR A 163 14.13 2.02 4.20
CA TYR A 163 13.45 3.29 4.43
C TYR A 163 12.49 3.66 3.29
N GLN A 164 11.44 4.44 3.61
CA GLN A 164 10.56 5.04 2.61
C GLN A 164 11.35 5.91 1.64
N GLY A 165 10.92 5.93 0.38
CA GLY A 165 11.53 6.73 -0.67
C GLY A 165 10.51 7.23 -1.67
N ASN A 166 10.98 7.69 -2.82
CA ASN A 166 10.17 8.34 -3.84
C ASN A 166 10.53 7.92 -5.28
N TYR A 167 11.19 6.78 -5.44
CA TYR A 167 11.53 6.24 -6.75
C TYR A 167 10.31 5.65 -7.45
N SER A 168 10.07 6.06 -8.69
CA SER A 168 8.93 5.63 -9.51
C SER A 168 9.30 4.67 -10.64
N GLY A 169 10.59 4.33 -10.81
CA GLY A 169 11.12 3.74 -12.04
C GLY A 169 11.56 4.76 -13.08
N ASP A 170 11.18 6.03 -12.93
CA ASP A 170 11.60 7.14 -13.79
C ASP A 170 12.15 8.31 -12.95
N PRO A 171 13.47 8.56 -12.99
CA PRO A 171 14.07 9.66 -12.23
C PRO A 171 13.56 11.06 -12.55
N LEU A 172 12.95 11.26 -13.73
CA LEU A 172 12.37 12.54 -14.13
C LEU A 172 10.94 12.73 -13.60
N ASN A 173 10.29 11.66 -13.14
CA ASN A 173 8.90 11.67 -12.67
C ASN A 173 8.78 10.92 -11.32
N PRO A 174 9.41 11.40 -10.23
CA PRO A 174 9.31 10.75 -8.93
C PRO A 174 7.89 10.82 -8.36
N VAL A 175 7.57 9.86 -7.49
CA VAL A 175 6.33 9.86 -6.70
C VAL A 175 6.49 10.67 -5.40
N GLY A 176 5.44 10.80 -4.60
CA GLY A 176 5.57 11.29 -3.22
C GLY A 176 6.40 10.34 -2.36
N VAL A 177 6.95 10.80 -1.23
CA VAL A 177 7.64 9.90 -0.28
C VAL A 177 6.60 9.06 0.45
N HIS A 178 6.62 7.74 0.22
CA HIS A 178 5.71 6.80 0.86
C HIS A 178 6.26 5.37 0.83
N LEU A 179 5.63 4.49 1.59
CA LEU A 179 5.64 3.06 1.33
C LEU A 179 4.39 2.70 0.54
N HIS A 180 4.56 2.00 -0.58
CA HIS A 180 3.48 1.21 -1.17
C HIS A 180 3.63 -0.25 -0.74
N ILE A 181 2.57 -0.81 -0.16
CA ILE A 181 2.50 -2.20 0.28
C ILE A 181 1.26 -2.89 -0.30
N SER A 182 1.45 -4.09 -0.86
CA SER A 182 0.36 -4.91 -1.41
C SER A 182 0.49 -6.37 -1.01
N ILE A 183 -0.65 -7.07 -0.97
CA ILE A 183 -0.72 -8.51 -0.68
C ILE A 183 -1.08 -9.19 -1.99
N VAL A 184 -0.11 -9.90 -2.56
CA VAL A 184 -0.14 -10.39 -3.93
C VAL A 184 -0.43 -11.90 -3.95
N GLU A 185 -1.19 -12.31 -4.96
CA GLU A 185 -1.52 -13.71 -5.21
C GLU A 185 -0.27 -14.53 -5.60
N ASP A 186 -0.29 -15.79 -5.21
CA ASP A 186 0.65 -16.80 -5.69
C ASP A 186 0.18 -17.41 -7.02
N ASP A 187 1.13 -17.79 -7.86
CA ASP A 187 0.97 -18.60 -9.05
C ASP A 187 2.03 -19.71 -9.08
N PHE A 188 1.71 -20.85 -8.46
CA PHE A 188 2.57 -22.03 -8.37
C PHE A 188 3.97 -21.75 -7.80
N GLY A 189 4.06 -20.90 -6.78
CA GLY A 189 5.32 -20.51 -6.15
C GLY A 189 6.01 -19.31 -6.80
N ALA A 190 5.40 -18.68 -7.79
CA ALA A 190 5.77 -17.34 -8.27
C ALA A 190 4.75 -16.30 -7.78
N PHE A 191 5.16 -15.05 -7.65
CA PHE A 191 4.22 -13.95 -7.38
C PHE A 191 3.67 -13.39 -8.69
N LYS A 192 2.40 -12.98 -8.68
CA LYS A 192 1.78 -12.29 -9.81
C LYS A 192 2.18 -10.81 -9.86
N ASN A 193 1.81 -10.14 -10.96
CA ASN A 193 2.06 -8.70 -11.13
C ASN A 193 1.17 -7.88 -10.18
N GLU A 194 1.77 -7.18 -9.22
CA GLU A 194 1.04 -6.38 -8.23
C GLU A 194 0.24 -5.23 -8.87
N LEU A 195 0.70 -4.68 -10.00
CA LEU A 195 0.07 -3.52 -10.64
C LEU A 195 -1.35 -3.83 -11.14
N GLU A 196 -1.72 -5.10 -11.22
CA GLU A 196 -3.05 -5.58 -11.55
C GLU A 196 -3.80 -5.90 -10.27
N ILE A 197 -4.87 -5.13 -9.99
CA ILE A 197 -5.62 -5.30 -8.74
C ILE A 197 -6.21 -6.71 -8.58
N GLU A 198 -6.54 -7.39 -9.68
CA GLU A 198 -7.04 -8.77 -9.69
C GLU A 198 -6.01 -9.78 -9.17
N ASN A 199 -4.73 -9.41 -9.15
CA ASN A 199 -3.62 -10.19 -8.60
C ASN A 199 -3.30 -9.83 -7.15
N THR A 200 -4.15 -9.05 -6.48
CA THR A 200 -3.96 -8.63 -5.09
C THR A 200 -5.18 -8.91 -4.23
N TYR A 201 -4.95 -9.19 -2.96
CA TYR A 201 -6.00 -9.36 -1.97
C TYR A 201 -6.32 -8.04 -1.27
N ASP A 202 -7.59 -7.88 -0.91
CA ASP A 202 -8.04 -6.83 0.01
C ASP A 202 -7.22 -6.91 1.33
N PRO A 203 -6.46 -5.86 1.69
CA PRO A 203 -5.63 -5.86 2.90
C PRO A 203 -6.42 -5.74 4.20
N SER A 204 -7.71 -5.40 4.14
CA SER A 204 -8.56 -5.12 5.30
C SER A 204 -8.49 -6.20 6.40
N PRO A 205 -8.71 -7.50 6.12
CA PRO A 205 -8.65 -8.54 7.14
C PRO A 205 -7.23 -8.85 7.64
N TYR A 206 -6.18 -8.44 6.92
CA TYR A 206 -4.80 -8.65 7.36
C TYR A 206 -4.37 -7.61 8.39
N PHE A 207 -4.82 -6.37 8.24
CA PHE A 207 -4.49 -5.26 9.14
C PHE A 207 -5.59 -4.93 10.16
N GLY A 208 -6.79 -5.51 10.04
CA GLY A 208 -7.91 -5.23 10.94
C GLY A 208 -8.48 -3.82 10.76
N LEU A 209 -8.37 -3.27 9.55
CA LEU A 209 -8.78 -1.91 9.21
C LEU A 209 -9.68 -1.91 7.96
N PRO A 210 -10.55 -0.91 7.78
CA PRO A 210 -11.38 -0.82 6.58
C PRO A 210 -10.56 -0.21 5.43
N LEU A 211 -9.79 -1.06 4.74
CA LEU A 211 -8.79 -0.73 3.71
C LEU A 211 -9.27 -1.00 2.28
N ASN A 212 -10.56 -1.25 2.11
CA ASN A 212 -11.20 -1.38 0.82
C ASN A 212 -11.94 -0.09 0.48
N ALA A 213 -11.60 0.57 -0.63
CA ALA A 213 -12.22 1.84 -1.03
C ALA A 213 -13.71 1.71 -1.37
N TYR A 214 -14.19 0.50 -1.70
CA TYR A 214 -15.61 0.23 -1.85
C TYR A 214 -16.36 0.33 -0.51
N GLU A 215 -15.74 -0.13 0.59
CA GLU A 215 -16.35 -0.16 1.92
C GLU A 215 -16.06 1.09 2.74
N ASN A 216 -14.87 1.68 2.58
CA ASN A 216 -14.43 2.92 3.21
C ASN A 216 -14.16 3.98 2.13
N PRO A 217 -15.19 4.72 1.68
CA PRO A 217 -15.02 5.74 0.66
C PRO A 217 -14.42 7.05 1.20
N ASP A 218 -14.57 7.35 2.49
CA ASP A 218 -14.47 8.74 2.97
C ASP A 218 -13.49 8.98 4.12
N MET A 219 -13.03 7.95 4.83
CA MET A 219 -12.25 8.13 6.06
C MET A 219 -10.81 7.63 5.91
N ILE A 220 -9.89 8.31 6.62
CA ILE A 220 -8.55 7.79 6.89
C ILE A 220 -8.67 6.69 7.95
N PRO A 221 -8.28 5.44 7.62
CA PRO A 221 -8.37 4.32 8.56
C PRO A 221 -7.27 4.44 9.63
N VAL A 222 -7.65 4.22 10.89
CA VAL A 222 -6.78 4.17 12.08
C VAL A 222 -7.23 3.04 13.00
N CYS A 223 -6.31 2.45 13.78
CA CYS A 223 -6.74 1.51 14.82
C CYS A 223 -7.65 2.23 15.84
N GLN A 224 -8.68 1.54 16.34
CA GLN A 224 -9.51 2.01 17.44
C GLN A 224 -9.09 1.37 18.77
#